data_AF-A0AAU9FN45-F1
#
_entry.id   AF-A0AAU9FN45-F1
#
_cell.length_a   1.000
_cell.length_b   1.000
_cell.length_c   1.000
_cell.angle_alpha   90.00
_cell.angle_beta   90.00
_cell.angle_gamma   90.00
#
_symmetry.space_group_name_H-M   'P 1'
#
loop_
_entity.id
_entity.type
_entity.pdbx_description
1 polymer ?
#
loop_
_entity_poly.entity_id
_entity_poly.type
_entity_poly.pdbx_seq_one_letter_code
_entity_poly.pdbx_strand_id
1 'polypeptide(L)'
;MSTKVPTVLCLLLLAGALTVSRGEEFPQCENVEPESFVMAIEDCASYIYCNGEDSFRDSCPEHTYFDDKAQECAFDDAGFCLREAPFAMEETLQPAESAPEQEHPSTTGAPESVPSTEAPAPSVPVGRPHCDASSDSFHPHPQRCEYFYRCLSGYLTIVRCPYKYGWDSRKQQCLPLAEAQCHSS
;
A
#
# COMPACT_ATOMS: atom_id res chain seq x y z
N MET A 1 -17.41 -60.78 19.01
CA MET A 1 -16.77 -59.99 17.94
C MET A 1 -17.60 -58.71 17.74
N SER A 2 -17.44 -57.66 18.58
CA SER A 2 -18.28 -56.45 18.45
C SER A 2 -17.67 -55.22 19.15
N THR A 3 -16.45 -54.84 18.77
CA THR A 3 -15.78 -53.63 19.31
C THR A 3 -15.04 -52.81 18.26
N LYS A 4 -14.97 -53.23 16.99
CA LYS A 4 -14.19 -52.52 15.94
C LYS A 4 -14.94 -51.37 15.29
N VAL A 5 -16.26 -51.43 15.20
CA VAL A 5 -17.09 -50.40 14.54
C VAL A 5 -17.06 -49.05 15.27
N PRO A 6 -17.22 -48.95 16.62
CA PRO A 6 -17.20 -47.65 17.29
C PRO A 6 -15.81 -47.01 17.27
N THR A 7 -14.73 -47.79 17.31
CA THR A 7 -13.36 -47.28 17.27
C THR A 7 -12.99 -46.74 15.89
N VAL A 8 -13.39 -47.44 14.82
CA VAL A 8 -13.18 -46.97 13.43
C VAL A 8 -14.00 -45.72 13.16
N LEU A 9 -15.24 -45.63 13.64
CA LEU A 9 -16.07 -44.43 13.52
C LEU A 9 -15.46 -43.24 14.27
N CYS A 10 -14.93 -43.47 15.47
CA CYS A 10 -14.27 -42.43 16.27
C CYS A 10 -12.98 -41.92 15.58
N LEU A 11 -12.18 -42.81 14.99
CA LEU A 11 -10.97 -42.43 14.24
C LEU A 11 -11.29 -41.63 12.96
N LEU A 12 -12.37 -41.99 12.25
CA LEU A 12 -12.81 -41.24 11.07
C LEU A 12 -13.36 -39.85 11.44
N LEU A 13 -14.06 -39.72 12.57
CA LEU A 13 -14.52 -38.43 13.09
C LEU A 13 -13.35 -37.54 13.55
N LEU A 14 -12.32 -38.12 14.19
CA LEU A 14 -11.10 -37.40 14.58
C LEU A 14 -10.27 -36.98 13.36
N ALA A 15 -10.21 -37.80 12.30
CA ALA A 15 -9.54 -37.43 11.05
C ALA A 15 -10.31 -36.38 10.25
N GLY A 16 -11.65 -36.41 10.26
CA GLY A 16 -12.51 -35.40 9.61
C GLY A 16 -12.49 -34.03 10.31
N ALA A 17 -12.08 -33.98 11.58
CA ALA A 17 -11.90 -32.73 12.34
C ALA A 17 -10.55 -32.04 12.08
N LEU A 18 -9.61 -32.69 11.38
CA LEU A 18 -8.41 -32.07 10.84
C LEU A 18 -8.74 -31.48 9.47
N THR A 19 -9.55 -30.43 9.43
CA THR A 19 -9.64 -29.62 8.23
C THR A 19 -8.29 -28.95 8.04
N VAL A 20 -7.55 -29.39 7.02
CA VAL A 20 -6.32 -28.73 6.56
C VAL A 20 -6.71 -27.31 6.17
N SER A 21 -6.40 -26.34 7.02
CA SER A 21 -6.41 -24.92 6.65
C SER A 21 -5.38 -24.77 5.54
N ARG A 22 -5.86 -24.55 4.30
CA ARG A 22 -4.97 -24.09 3.22
C ARG A 22 -4.50 -22.70 3.62
N GLY A 23 -3.19 -22.55 3.82
CA GLY A 23 -2.57 -21.23 3.89
C GLY A 23 -2.83 -20.48 2.60
N GLU A 24 -2.97 -19.16 2.70
CA GLU A 24 -3.02 -18.30 1.52
C GLU A 24 -1.64 -18.33 0.87
N GLU A 25 -1.57 -18.80 -0.38
CA GLU A 25 -0.31 -18.92 -1.11
C GLU A 25 -0.14 -17.67 -1.98
N PHE A 26 1.03 -17.05 -1.90
CA PHE A 26 1.37 -15.84 -2.65
C PHE A 26 2.36 -16.17 -3.77
N PRO A 27 1.89 -16.56 -4.97
CA PRO A 27 2.78 -16.90 -6.09
C PRO A 27 3.66 -15.70 -6.50
N GLN A 28 3.20 -14.47 -6.23
CA GLN A 28 3.98 -13.26 -6.45
C GLN A 28 5.27 -13.20 -5.63
N CYS A 29 5.38 -13.96 -4.53
CA CYS A 29 6.55 -13.99 -3.66
C CYS A 29 7.60 -15.05 -4.04
N GLU A 30 7.36 -15.93 -5.02
CA GLU A 30 8.22 -17.09 -5.31
C GLU A 30 9.67 -16.72 -5.67
N ASN A 31 9.87 -15.55 -6.29
CA ASN A 31 11.18 -15.10 -6.78
C ASN A 31 11.54 -13.70 -6.28
N VAL A 32 11.07 -13.33 -5.09
CA VAL A 32 11.27 -11.99 -4.52
C VAL A 32 12.07 -12.10 -3.22
N GLU A 33 12.88 -11.08 -2.94
CA GLU A 33 13.65 -11.02 -1.69
C GLU A 33 12.71 -11.00 -0.47
N PRO A 34 13.07 -11.66 0.64
CA PRO A 34 12.29 -11.58 1.87
C PRO A 34 12.26 -10.14 2.41
N GLU A 35 11.21 -9.81 3.17
CA GLU A 35 10.93 -8.48 3.71
C GLU A 35 10.65 -7.40 2.63
N SER A 36 10.10 -7.83 1.49
CA SER A 36 9.75 -6.94 0.37
C SER A 36 8.24 -6.84 0.16
N PHE A 37 7.82 -5.89 -0.68
CA PHE A 37 6.42 -5.72 -1.05
C PHE A 37 6.24 -5.86 -2.56
N VAL A 38 5.21 -6.60 -2.97
CA VAL A 38 4.82 -6.75 -4.37
C VAL A 38 3.37 -6.36 -4.59
N MET A 39 3.05 -5.94 -5.80
CA MET A 39 1.67 -5.66 -6.19
C MET A 39 0.85 -6.95 -6.22
N ALA A 40 -0.38 -6.90 -5.73
CA ALA A 40 -1.35 -7.96 -5.99
C ALA A 40 -1.83 -7.86 -7.45
N ILE A 41 -1.45 -8.84 -8.28
CA ILE A 41 -1.72 -8.82 -9.74
C ILE A 41 -3.20 -8.63 -10.10
N GLU A 42 -4.11 -9.17 -9.30
CA GLU A 42 -5.56 -9.09 -9.57
C GLU A 42 -6.24 -7.87 -8.93
N ASP A 43 -5.48 -7.03 -8.22
CA ASP A 43 -5.97 -5.90 -7.46
C ASP A 43 -4.83 -4.92 -7.22
N CYS A 44 -4.67 -4.00 -8.16
CA CYS A 44 -3.66 -2.94 -8.07
C CYS A 44 -3.81 -2.04 -6.83
N ALA A 45 -4.97 -2.05 -6.16
CA ALA A 45 -5.19 -1.37 -4.89
C ALA A 45 -4.78 -2.22 -3.67
N SER A 46 -4.14 -3.36 -3.88
CA SER A 46 -3.59 -4.22 -2.83
C SER A 46 -2.12 -4.56 -3.07
N TYR A 47 -1.43 -4.87 -1.98
CA TYR A 47 -0.04 -5.29 -1.97
C TYR A 47 0.11 -6.59 -1.17
N ILE A 48 1.21 -7.28 -1.38
CA ILE A 48 1.59 -8.48 -0.65
C ILE A 48 2.94 -8.22 -0.01
N TYR A 49 3.03 -8.38 1.31
CA TYR A 49 4.30 -8.45 2.02
C TYR A 49 4.85 -9.86 1.89
N CYS A 50 6.04 -9.99 1.29
CA CYS A 50 6.70 -11.26 1.06
C CYS A 50 7.72 -11.54 2.16
N ASN A 51 7.39 -12.47 3.05
CA ASN A 51 8.29 -12.90 4.14
C ASN A 51 8.12 -14.39 4.47
N GLY A 52 8.20 -15.23 3.44
CA GLY A 52 8.06 -16.68 3.59
C GLY A 52 6.67 -17.05 4.09
N GLU A 53 6.59 -17.78 5.21
CA GLU A 53 5.33 -18.21 5.83
C GLU A 53 4.55 -17.05 6.47
N ASP A 54 5.23 -15.94 6.80
CA ASP A 54 4.62 -14.73 7.38
C ASP A 54 4.13 -13.74 6.32
N SER A 55 4.08 -14.17 5.06
CA SER A 55 3.57 -13.34 3.98
C SER A 55 2.09 -13.04 4.18
N PHE A 56 1.66 -11.84 3.81
CA PHE A 56 0.26 -11.44 3.90
C PHE A 56 -0.10 -10.47 2.79
N ARG A 57 -1.39 -10.40 2.49
CA ARG A 57 -1.97 -9.40 1.60
C ARG A 57 -2.69 -8.33 2.40
N ASP A 58 -2.56 -7.08 1.99
CA ASP A 58 -3.29 -5.96 2.56
C ASP A 58 -3.63 -4.92 1.48
N SER A 59 -4.59 -4.07 1.77
CA SER A 59 -5.11 -3.07 0.83
C SER A 59 -4.47 -1.71 1.07
N CYS A 60 -4.18 -1.02 -0.01
CA CYS A 60 -3.83 0.39 0.03
C CYS A 60 -5.02 1.23 0.52
N PRO A 61 -4.76 2.42 1.11
CA PRO A 61 -5.82 3.37 1.46
C PRO A 61 -6.74 3.69 0.27
N GLU A 62 -7.95 4.16 0.55
CA GLU A 62 -8.92 4.46 -0.50
C GLU A 62 -8.35 5.39 -1.59
N HIS A 63 -8.65 5.05 -2.85
CA HIS A 63 -8.20 5.78 -4.05
C HIS A 63 -6.67 5.84 -4.24
N THR A 64 -5.94 4.90 -3.65
CA THR A 64 -4.51 4.71 -3.91
C THR A 64 -4.25 3.32 -4.46
N TYR A 65 -3.11 3.15 -5.14
CA TYR A 65 -2.66 1.89 -5.70
C TYR A 65 -1.24 1.61 -5.24
N PHE A 66 -0.82 0.34 -5.23
CA PHE A 66 0.54 0.00 -4.85
C PHE A 66 1.50 0.29 -6.01
N ASP A 67 2.47 1.18 -5.81
CA ASP A 67 3.55 1.45 -6.77
C ASP A 67 4.72 0.51 -6.44
N ASP A 68 4.99 -0.43 -7.35
CA ASP A 68 6.02 -1.45 -7.19
C ASP A 68 7.44 -0.87 -7.18
N LYS A 69 7.66 0.27 -7.84
CA LYS A 69 8.96 0.95 -7.89
C LYS A 69 9.20 1.80 -6.65
N ALA A 70 8.17 2.51 -6.20
CA ALA A 70 8.25 3.33 -5.01
C ALA A 70 8.12 2.51 -3.70
N GLN A 71 7.64 1.27 -3.80
CA GLN A 71 7.37 0.37 -2.67
C GLN A 71 6.42 1.01 -1.64
N GLU A 72 5.39 1.72 -2.14
CA GLU A 72 4.41 2.44 -1.34
C GLU A 72 3.08 2.61 -2.08
N CYS A 73 2.01 2.92 -1.33
CA CYS A 73 0.72 3.27 -1.92
C CYS A 73 0.75 4.72 -2.44
N ALA A 74 0.55 4.89 -3.75
CA ALA A 74 0.58 6.17 -4.44
C ALA A 74 -0.82 6.56 -4.96
N PHE A 75 -1.03 7.84 -5.25
CA PHE A 75 -2.24 8.28 -5.95
C PHE A 75 -2.19 7.85 -7.40
N ASP A 76 -3.33 7.36 -7.90
CA ASP A 76 -3.47 6.96 -9.28
C ASP A 76 -3.65 8.16 -10.23
N ASP A 77 -2.83 9.21 -10.10
CA ASP A 77 -2.92 10.45 -10.91
C ASP A 77 -2.73 10.16 -12.41
N ALA A 78 -2.08 9.05 -12.75
CA ALA A 78 -1.86 8.57 -14.11
C ALA A 78 -2.84 7.46 -14.55
N GLY A 79 -3.75 7.02 -13.68
CA GLY A 79 -4.76 6.00 -13.99
C GLY A 79 -4.19 4.60 -14.26
N PHE A 80 -3.02 4.25 -13.73
CA PHE A 80 -2.39 2.93 -13.85
C PHE A 80 -3.30 1.81 -13.31
N CYS A 81 -3.90 2.01 -12.14
CA CYS A 81 -4.77 1.01 -11.53
C CYS A 81 -6.11 0.90 -12.28
N LEU A 82 -6.62 2.02 -12.79
CA LEU A 82 -7.85 2.06 -13.60
C LEU A 82 -7.68 1.51 -15.03
N ARG A 83 -6.44 1.42 -15.54
CA ARG A 83 -6.14 0.96 -16.91
C ARG A 83 -6.17 -0.56 -17.07
N GLU A 84 -5.91 -1.30 -15.99
CA GLU A 84 -5.81 -2.76 -16.01
C GLU A 84 -7.02 -3.47 -15.39
N ALA A 85 -8.15 -2.79 -15.22
CA ALA A 85 -9.41 -3.43 -14.84
C ALA A 85 -10.21 -3.87 -16.09
N PRO A 86 -10.06 -5.10 -16.63
CA PRO A 86 -11.15 -5.70 -17.38
C PRO A 86 -12.21 -6.16 -16.38
N PHE A 87 -13.47 -5.82 -16.65
CA PHE A 87 -14.68 -6.09 -15.86
C PHE A 87 -15.14 -5.01 -14.88
N ALA A 88 -15.70 -3.97 -15.49
CA ALA A 88 -16.99 -3.37 -15.15
C ALA A 88 -17.75 -4.00 -13.97
N MET A 89 -17.99 -3.18 -12.94
CA MET A 89 -19.34 -3.09 -12.41
C MET A 89 -19.98 -1.81 -12.94
N GLU A 90 -21.08 -2.04 -13.62
CA GLU A 90 -21.87 -1.13 -14.42
C GLU A 90 -22.46 -0.01 -13.54
N GLU A 91 -21.86 1.19 -13.57
CA GLU A 91 -22.49 2.37 -12.99
C GLU A 91 -23.50 2.93 -14.00
N THR A 92 -24.77 2.64 -13.71
CA THR A 92 -25.93 3.14 -14.43
C THR A 92 -25.86 4.67 -14.54
N LEU A 93 -25.54 5.17 -15.74
CA LEU A 93 -25.56 6.58 -16.09
C LEU A 93 -26.90 7.23 -15.74
N GLN A 94 -26.89 8.18 -14.81
CA GLN A 94 -27.87 9.25 -14.78
C GLN A 94 -27.19 10.62 -14.86
N PRO A 95 -27.84 11.61 -15.50
CA PRO A 95 -27.16 12.77 -16.05
C PRO A 95 -27.04 13.87 -15.00
N ALA A 96 -25.81 14.23 -14.63
CA ALA A 96 -25.54 15.50 -13.97
C ALA A 96 -25.32 16.57 -15.04
N GLU A 97 -26.33 17.41 -15.15
CA GLU A 97 -26.47 18.57 -16.00
C GLU A 97 -25.41 19.65 -15.72
N SER A 98 -24.71 20.04 -16.79
CA SER A 98 -24.20 21.37 -17.17
C SER A 98 -23.60 22.34 -16.12
N ALA A 99 -22.33 22.72 -16.34
CA ALA A 99 -21.82 24.09 -16.57
C ALA A 99 -20.44 24.36 -15.93
N PRO A 100 -19.68 25.38 -16.36
CA PRO A 100 -18.99 25.47 -17.64
C PRO A 100 -17.45 25.55 -17.49
N GLU A 101 -16.78 25.17 -18.57
CA GLU A 101 -15.35 25.31 -18.83
C GLU A 101 -14.90 26.76 -18.65
N GLN A 102 -13.89 27.00 -17.80
CA GLN A 102 -13.14 28.24 -17.76
C GLN A 102 -11.70 27.98 -18.18
N GLU A 103 -11.41 28.44 -19.40
CA GLU A 103 -10.07 28.66 -19.96
C GLU A 103 -9.20 29.49 -19.00
N HIS A 104 -8.00 28.99 -18.69
CA HIS A 104 -6.88 29.86 -18.38
C HIS A 104 -5.60 29.34 -19.07
N PRO A 105 -4.90 30.19 -19.84
CA PRO A 105 -3.82 29.76 -20.72
C PRO A 105 -2.48 29.76 -19.97
N SER A 106 -1.60 28.82 -20.31
CA SER A 106 -0.13 28.98 -20.21
C SER A 106 0.55 27.83 -20.95
N THR A 107 1.08 28.07 -22.14
CA THR A 107 2.43 28.57 -22.46
C THR A 107 3.36 27.42 -22.83
N THR A 108 3.59 27.32 -24.14
CA THR A 108 4.65 26.54 -24.77
C THR A 108 6.02 27.07 -24.38
N GLY A 109 6.82 26.23 -23.73
CA GLY A 109 8.27 26.36 -23.60
C GLY A 109 8.94 25.07 -24.07
N ALA A 110 9.90 25.20 -24.99
CA ALA A 110 10.60 24.11 -25.67
C ALA A 110 11.52 23.29 -24.74
N PRO A 111 11.97 22.08 -25.15
CA PRO A 111 12.77 21.20 -24.30
C PRO A 111 14.26 21.58 -24.35
N GLU A 112 14.87 21.82 -23.19
CA GLU A 112 16.30 22.07 -23.07
C GLU A 112 16.98 20.96 -22.25
N SER A 113 17.62 20.05 -23.01
CA SER A 113 18.79 19.22 -22.70
C SER A 113 18.91 18.50 -21.34
N VAL A 114 18.71 17.18 -21.40
CA VAL A 114 19.06 16.19 -20.37
C VAL A 114 20.56 15.88 -20.41
N PRO A 115 21.33 16.02 -19.33
CA PRO A 115 22.55 15.24 -19.14
C PRO A 115 22.19 13.87 -18.57
N SER A 116 22.40 12.81 -19.37
CA SER A 116 22.41 11.43 -18.89
C SER A 116 23.62 11.23 -17.97
N THR A 117 23.39 10.86 -16.72
CA THR A 117 24.43 10.30 -15.85
C THR A 117 23.79 9.26 -14.94
N GLU A 118 24.14 8.01 -15.24
CA GLU A 118 24.16 6.80 -14.41
C GLU A 118 23.01 6.53 -13.43
N ALA A 119 22.24 5.47 -13.70
CA ALA A 119 21.20 4.95 -12.82
C ALA A 119 21.77 4.60 -11.43
N PRO A 120 21.22 5.13 -10.33
CA PRO A 120 21.55 4.66 -8.99
C PRO A 120 20.89 3.29 -8.75
N ALA A 121 21.58 2.43 -8.00
CA ALA A 121 21.00 1.25 -7.35
C ALA A 121 19.66 1.59 -6.64
N PRO A 122 18.77 0.63 -6.34
CA PRO A 122 17.54 0.88 -5.58
C PRO A 122 17.89 1.43 -4.20
N SER A 123 18.03 2.75 -4.13
CA SER A 123 18.36 3.49 -2.93
C SER A 123 17.06 3.74 -2.20
N VAL A 124 16.94 3.17 -1.00
CA VAL A 124 15.91 3.55 -0.03
C VAL A 124 15.69 5.06 -0.12
N PRO A 125 14.44 5.54 -0.32
CA PRO A 125 14.19 6.96 -0.50
C PRO A 125 14.75 7.74 0.68
N VAL A 126 15.55 8.76 0.37
CA VAL A 126 16.23 9.61 1.36
C VAL A 126 15.19 10.16 2.34
N GLY A 127 15.32 9.80 3.62
CA GLY A 127 14.40 10.22 4.68
C GLY A 127 13.38 9.17 5.13
N ARG A 128 13.41 7.94 4.60
CA ARG A 128 12.65 6.81 5.17
C ARG A 128 13.30 6.35 6.49
N PRO A 129 12.59 6.33 7.63
CA PRO A 129 13.15 5.93 8.91
C PRO A 129 13.36 4.41 8.98
N HIS A 130 14.34 3.98 9.77
CA HIS A 130 14.46 2.59 10.19
C HIS A 130 13.61 2.36 11.44
N CYS A 131 12.89 1.25 11.51
CA CYS A 131 12.03 0.92 12.64
C CYS A 131 12.71 -0.11 13.55
N ASP A 132 12.88 0.25 14.83
CA ASP A 132 13.34 -0.67 15.85
C ASP A 132 12.20 -1.61 16.27
N ALA A 133 12.49 -2.91 16.41
CA ALA A 133 11.52 -3.92 16.84
C ALA A 133 10.98 -3.69 18.27
N SER A 134 11.68 -2.90 19.08
CA SER A 134 11.39 -2.70 20.51
C SER A 134 10.44 -1.54 20.83
N SER A 135 10.08 -0.70 19.86
CA SER A 135 9.34 0.53 20.14
C SER A 135 8.51 1.05 18.98
N ASP A 136 7.38 1.67 19.33
CA ASP A 136 6.55 2.41 18.39
C ASP A 136 7.04 3.86 18.29
N SER A 137 7.10 4.40 17.07
CA SER A 137 7.56 5.78 16.83
C SER A 137 6.90 6.41 15.61
N PHE A 138 6.97 7.74 15.53
CA PHE A 138 6.38 8.52 14.45
C PHE A 138 7.39 9.52 13.90
N HIS A 139 7.52 9.58 12.58
CA HIS A 139 8.50 10.41 11.88
C HIS A 139 7.82 11.21 10.76
N PRO A 140 8.14 12.49 10.57
CA PRO A 140 7.56 13.27 9.47
C PRO A 140 8.00 12.74 8.11
N HIS A 141 7.14 12.85 7.11
CA HIS A 141 7.55 12.60 5.73
C HIS A 141 8.39 13.77 5.20
N PRO A 142 9.55 13.53 4.56
CA PRO A 142 10.52 14.59 4.22
C PRO A 142 10.05 15.58 3.15
N GLN A 143 9.08 15.19 2.32
CA GLN A 143 8.63 15.97 1.17
C GLN A 143 7.12 16.28 1.17
N ARG A 144 6.36 15.71 2.12
CA ARG A 144 4.89 15.73 2.05
C ARG A 144 4.30 15.96 3.42
N CYS A 145 3.87 17.19 3.66
CA CYS A 145 3.34 17.60 4.95
C CYS A 145 2.12 16.78 5.40
N GLU A 146 1.32 16.30 4.44
CA GLU A 146 0.14 15.48 4.70
C GLU A 146 0.44 14.00 5.02
N TYR A 147 1.72 13.63 5.16
CA TYR A 147 2.15 12.27 5.49
C TYR A 147 3.10 12.22 6.69
N PHE A 148 3.05 11.09 7.39
CA PHE A 148 4.05 10.70 8.38
C PHE A 148 4.28 9.19 8.33
N TYR A 149 5.45 8.78 8.78
CA TYR A 149 5.81 7.39 8.99
C TYR A 149 5.46 6.97 10.41
N ARG A 150 4.89 5.77 10.56
CA ARG A 150 4.59 5.12 11.83
C ARG A 150 5.35 3.80 11.89
N CYS A 151 6.24 3.69 12.86
CA CYS A 151 6.88 2.43 13.22
C CYS A 151 6.04 1.72 14.28
N LEU A 152 5.78 0.43 14.09
CA LEU A 152 5.14 -0.44 15.07
C LEU A 152 5.90 -1.75 15.16
N SER A 153 6.55 -2.01 16.30
CA SER A 153 7.28 -3.27 16.52
C SER A 153 8.19 -3.68 15.35
N GLY A 154 8.93 -2.72 14.76
CA GLY A 154 9.82 -2.95 13.61
C GLY A 154 9.17 -2.78 12.23
N TYR A 155 7.85 -2.71 12.14
CA TYR A 155 7.13 -2.50 10.88
C TYR A 155 6.95 -1.01 10.59
N LEU A 156 7.35 -0.59 9.39
CA LEU A 156 7.18 0.78 8.90
C LEU A 156 5.92 0.91 8.05
N THR A 157 5.00 1.79 8.45
CA THR A 157 3.83 2.17 7.64
C THR A 157 3.87 3.66 7.34
N ILE A 158 3.51 4.06 6.13
CA ILE A 158 3.24 5.46 5.78
C ILE A 158 1.76 5.76 6.01
N VAL A 159 1.47 6.84 6.74
CA VAL A 159 0.11 7.24 7.12
C VAL A 159 -0.17 8.64 6.57
N ARG A 160 -1.32 8.78 5.90
CA ARG A 160 -1.82 10.06 5.42
C ARG A 160 -2.72 10.71 6.46
N CYS A 161 -2.51 12.00 6.69
CA CYS A 161 -3.47 12.82 7.42
C CYS A 161 -4.77 13.03 6.62
N PRO A 162 -5.90 13.36 7.27
CA PRO A 162 -7.14 13.70 6.59
C PRO A 162 -6.97 14.82 5.57
N TYR A 163 -7.93 14.95 4.64
CA TYR A 163 -7.86 16.00 3.61
C TYR A 163 -7.75 17.40 4.23
N LYS A 164 -6.78 18.20 3.76
CA LYS A 164 -6.38 19.52 4.30
C LYS A 164 -5.70 19.51 5.68
N TYR A 165 -5.21 18.36 6.13
CA TYR A 165 -4.41 18.24 7.35
C TYR A 165 -2.96 17.87 7.04
N GLY A 166 -2.04 18.32 7.90
CA GLY A 166 -0.63 17.99 7.89
C GLY A 166 -0.18 17.41 9.23
N TRP A 167 0.90 16.62 9.21
CA TRP A 167 1.48 16.04 10.41
C TRP A 167 2.24 17.11 11.20
N ASP A 168 1.82 17.33 12.45
CA ASP A 168 2.57 18.12 13.41
C ASP A 168 3.51 17.20 14.21
N SER A 169 4.81 17.36 13.98
CA SER A 169 5.82 16.47 14.59
C SER A 169 5.96 16.66 16.10
N ARG A 170 5.60 17.84 16.63
CA ARG A 170 5.72 18.13 18.06
C ARG A 170 4.54 17.57 18.86
N LYS A 171 3.35 17.68 18.30
CA LYS A 171 2.11 17.18 18.90
C LYS A 171 1.86 15.71 18.56
N GLN A 172 2.62 15.16 17.61
CA GLN A 172 2.42 13.83 17.03
C GLN A 172 0.96 13.62 16.62
N GLN A 173 0.42 14.59 15.88
CA GLN A 173 -0.97 14.59 15.45
C GLN A 173 -1.14 15.29 14.11
N CYS A 174 -2.11 14.82 13.32
CA CYS A 174 -2.60 15.55 12.17
C CYS A 174 -3.39 16.80 12.61
N LEU A 175 -2.93 17.97 12.19
CA LEU A 175 -3.60 19.26 12.40
C LEU A 175 -3.96 19.89 11.05
N PRO A 176 -4.88 20.88 11.01
CA PRO A 176 -5.12 21.64 9.80
C PRO A 176 -3.79 22.15 9.22
N LEU A 177 -3.64 22.09 7.89
CA LEU A 177 -2.36 22.34 7.23
C LEU A 177 -1.76 23.72 7.58
N ALA A 178 -2.61 24.71 7.86
CA ALA A 178 -2.20 26.06 8.28
C ALA A 178 -1.57 26.12 9.70
N GLU A 179 -1.81 25.11 10.53
CA GLU A 179 -1.34 25.01 11.91
C GLU A 179 -0.23 23.97 12.10
N ALA A 180 -0.14 23.00 11.19
CA ALA A 180 0.78 21.87 11.30
C ALA A 180 2.25 22.31 11.15
N GLN A 181 3.10 21.89 12.08
CA GLN A 181 4.55 22.03 11.96
C GLN A 181 5.17 20.79 11.33
N CYS A 182 5.17 20.75 10.00
CA CYS A 182 5.82 19.71 9.21
C CYS A 182 7.19 20.18 8.70
N HIS A 183 8.17 19.27 8.69
CA HIS A 183 9.45 19.49 8.00
C HIS A 183 9.32 19.01 6.56
N SER A 184 8.79 19.87 5.68
CA SER A 184 8.97 19.72 4.23
C SER A 184 10.18 20.55 3.85
N SER A 185 11.24 19.92 3.33
CA SER A 185 12.38 20.65 2.77
C SER A 185 12.13 21.10 1.34
#